data_AF-A0A2V6HC20-F1
#
_entry.id   AF-A0A2V6HC20-F1
#
_cell.length_a   1.000
_cell.length_b   1.000
_cell.length_c   1.000
_cell.angle_alpha   90.00
_cell.angle_beta   90.00
_cell.angle_gamma   90.00
#
_symmetry.space_group_name_H-M   'P 1'
#
loop_
_entity.id
_entity.type
_entity.pdbx_description
1 polymer ?
#
loop_
_entity_poly.entity_id
_entity_poly.type
_entity_poly.pdbx_seq_one_letter_code
_entity_poly.pdbx_strand_id
1 'polypeptide(L)' 'MKYWEIIADNLKKAGWSWGYVSAIDSQGRTIWIADAHRGDGKPFVVHADEKLAAFLELESVIRRAVSPHRLVRLIC' A
#
# COMPACT_ATOMS: atom_id res chain seq x y z
N MET A 1 3.48 -5.34 -19.43
CA MET A 1 3.13 -5.43 -18.00
C MET A 1 3.44 -4.11 -17.34
N LYS A 2 2.46 -3.48 -16.73
CA LYS A 2 2.73 -2.32 -15.87
C LYS A 2 3.12 -2.85 -14.49
N TYR A 3 4.17 -2.30 -13.90
CA TYR A 3 4.75 -2.82 -12.66
C TYR A 3 3.76 -2.83 -11.47
N TRP A 4 2.80 -1.91 -11.41
CA TRP A 4 1.74 -1.92 -10.39
C TRP A 4 0.76 -3.11 -10.52
N GLU A 5 0.57 -3.69 -11.71
CA GLU A 5 -0.27 -4.88 -11.91
C GLU A 5 0.36 -6.10 -11.21
N ILE A 6 1.69 -6.20 -11.26
CA ILE A 6 2.46 -7.25 -10.58
C ILE A 6 2.30 -7.12 -9.05
N ILE A 7 2.38 -5.89 -8.53
CA ILE A 7 2.18 -5.61 -7.09
C ILE A 7 0.77 -6.02 -6.67
N ALA A 8 -0.23 -5.56 -7.42
CA ALA A 8 -1.64 -5.87 -7.17
C ALA A 8 -1.92 -7.38 -7.17
N ASP A 9 -1.35 -8.12 -8.12
CA ASP A 9 -1.45 -9.58 -8.19
C ASP A 9 -0.79 -10.26 -6.98
N ASN A 10 0.38 -9.77 -6.54
CA ASN A 10 1.06 -10.30 -5.36
C ASN A 10 0.26 -10.05 -4.07
N LEU A 11 -0.36 -8.87 -3.93
CA LEU A 11 -1.25 -8.58 -2.79
C LEU A 11 -2.42 -9.56 -2.74
N LYS A 12 -3.09 -9.77 -3.89
CA LYS A 12 -4.19 -10.73 -4.00
C LYS A 12 -3.75 -12.15 -3.65
N LYS A 13 -2.61 -12.61 -4.17
CA LYS A 13 -2.04 -13.93 -3.86
C LYS A 13 -1.70 -14.09 -2.37
N ALA A 14 -1.28 -13.01 -1.71
CA ALA A 14 -0.99 -12.98 -0.28
C ALA A 14 -2.25 -12.86 0.61
N GLY A 15 -3.45 -12.90 0.02
CA GLY A 15 -4.73 -12.83 0.74
C GLY A 15 -5.15 -11.41 1.13
N TRP A 16 -4.58 -10.39 0.50
CA TRP A 16 -5.02 -9.00 0.65
C TRP A 16 -6.08 -8.65 -0.41
N SER A 17 -7.13 -7.97 0.03
CA SER A 17 -7.97 -7.16 -0.85
C SER A 17 -7.31 -5.81 -1.06
N TRP A 18 -7.41 -5.23 -2.25
CA TRP A 18 -6.80 -3.94 -2.58
C TRP A 18 -7.71 -3.09 -3.45
N GLY A 19 -7.53 -1.78 -3.37
CA GLY A 19 -8.22 -0.76 -4.16
C GLY A 19 -7.29 0.40 -4.51
N TYR A 20 -7.66 1.19 -5.51
CA TYR A 20 -7.05 2.51 -5.73
C TYR A 20 -8.03 3.47 -6.37
N VAL A 21 -7.87 4.75 -6.06
CA VAL A 21 -8.61 5.87 -6.65
C VAL A 21 -7.65 7.02 -6.95
N SER A 22 -8.00 7.85 -7.92
CA SER A 22 -7.35 9.14 -8.14
C SER A 22 -8.22 10.27 -7.59
N ALA A 23 -7.62 11.27 -6.96
CA ALA A 23 -8.28 12.49 -6.54
C ALA A 23 -7.50 13.71 -7.02
N ILE A 24 -8.15 14.88 -7.05
CA ILE A 24 -7.48 16.16 -7.30
C ILE A 24 -7.30 16.86 -5.96
N ASP A 25 -6.06 17.26 -5.65
CA ASP A 25 -5.74 18.02 -4.43
C ASP A 25 -6.13 19.51 -4.54
N SER A 26 -5.96 20.26 -3.46
CA SER A 26 -6.27 21.70 -3.42
C SER A 26 -5.41 22.55 -4.36
N GLN A 27 -4.31 22.00 -4.88
CA GLN A 27 -3.42 22.64 -5.84
C GLN A 27 -3.71 22.21 -7.30
N GLY A 28 -4.76 21.41 -7.53
CA GLY A 28 -5.11 20.91 -8.85
C GLY A 28 -4.27 19.74 -9.34
N ARG A 29 -3.44 19.13 -8.47
CA ARG A 29 -2.61 17.98 -8.81
C ARG A 29 -3.38 16.68 -8.65
N THR A 30 -3.17 15.74 -9.57
CA THR A 30 -3.71 14.39 -9.40
C THR A 30 -2.88 13.65 -8.36
N ILE A 31 -3.54 13.17 -7.32
CA ILE A 31 -2.98 12.25 -6.33
C ILE A 31 -3.62 10.88 -6.50
N TRP A 32 -2.83 9.85 -6.23
CA TRP A 32 -3.25 8.46 -6.23
C TRP A 32 -3.33 7.95 -4.81
N ILE A 33 -4.48 7.40 -4.45
CA ILE A 33 -4.72 6.77 -3.16
C ILE A 33 -4.82 5.27 -3.42
N ALA A 34 -3.98 4.48 -2.78
CA ALA A 34 -4.03 3.02 -2.83
C ALA A 34 -4.28 2.47 -1.44
N ASP A 35 -5.16 1.47 -1.34
CA ASP A 35 -5.51 0.83 -0.08
C ASP A 35 -5.39 -0.69 -0.15
N ALA A 36 -5.12 -1.30 1.01
CA ALA A 36 -5.16 -2.74 1.17
C ALA A 36 -5.72 -3.13 2.54
N HIS A 37 -6.49 -4.21 2.53
CA HIS A 37 -7.17 -4.76 3.70
C HIS A 37 -7.01 -6.28 3.76
N ARG A 38 -6.89 -6.81 4.98
CA ARG A 38 -6.87 -8.25 5.26
C ARG A 38 -7.45 -8.54 6.65
N GLY A 39 -8.71 -8.98 6.71
CA GLY A 39 -9.40 -9.38 7.94
C GLY A 39 -9.53 -8.26 8.97
N ASP A 40 -9.58 -8.59 10.26
CA ASP A 40 -9.93 -7.68 11.38
C ASP A 40 -8.91 -6.56 11.64
N GLY A 41 -7.85 -6.48 10.84
CA GLY A 41 -6.82 -5.45 10.93
C GLY A 41 -7.28 -4.10 10.33
N LYS A 42 -6.64 -3.03 10.79
CA LYS A 42 -6.81 -1.70 10.19
C LYS A 42 -6.34 -1.73 8.71
N PRO A 43 -7.09 -1.14 7.77
CA PRO A 43 -6.65 -1.05 6.38
C PRO A 43 -5.41 -0.15 6.28
N PHE A 44 -4.52 -0.49 5.35
CA PHE A 44 -3.44 0.40 4.95
C PHE A 44 -3.93 1.31 3.85
N VAL A 45 -3.62 2.60 3.95
CA VAL A 45 -3.94 3.62 2.95
C VAL A 45 -2.68 4.44 2.71
N VAL A 46 -2.30 4.61 1.45
CA VAL A 46 -1.16 5.42 1.05
C VAL A 46 -1.56 6.37 -0.07
N HIS A 47 -0.91 7.53 -0.12
CA HIS A 47 -1.11 8.52 -1.17
C HIS A 47 0.22 8.86 -1.85
N ALA A 48 0.22 9.05 -3.17
CA ALA A 48 1.38 9.51 -3.92
C ALA A 48 0.98 10.28 -5.18
N ASP A 49 1.87 11.11 -5.71
CA ASP A 49 1.63 11.87 -6.94
C ASP A 49 1.56 10.96 -8.18
N GLU A 50 2.15 9.77 -8.10
CA GLU A 50 2.13 8.76 -9.17
C GLU A 50 1.46 7.46 -8.70
N LYS A 51 0.64 6.86 -9.57
CA LYS A 51 -0.02 5.57 -9.29
C LYS A 51 0.99 4.50 -8.88
N LEU A 52 2.12 4.44 -9.57
CA LEU A 52 3.15 3.43 -9.31
C LEU A 52 3.77 3.60 -7.92
N ALA A 53 4.07 4.84 -7.55
CA ALA A 53 4.62 5.17 -6.24
C ALA A 53 3.64 4.80 -5.12
N ALA A 54 2.33 5.03 -5.31
CA ALA A 54 1.32 4.61 -4.35
C ALA A 54 1.35 3.08 -4.12
N PHE A 55 1.42 2.29 -5.18
CA PHE A 55 1.49 0.82 -5.03
C PHE A 55 2.80 0.33 -4.40
N LEU A 56 3.93 0.96 -4.73
CA LEU A 56 5.23 0.67 -4.13
C LEU A 56 5.24 0.94 -2.62
N GLU A 57 4.69 2.07 -2.20
CA GLU A 57 4.59 2.41 -0.78
C GLU A 57 3.63 1.48 -0.04
N LEU A 58 2.50 1.12 -0.66
CA LEU A 58 1.55 0.17 -0.08
C LEU A 58 2.22 -1.18 0.19
N GLU A 59 2.95 -1.71 -0.79
CA GLU A 59 3.70 -2.96 -0.64
C GLU A 59 4.75 -2.85 0.47
N SER A 60 5.48 -1.74 0.53
CA SER A 60 6.49 -1.47 1.56
C SER A 60 5.90 -1.44 2.97
N VAL A 61 4.77 -0.76 3.15
CA VAL A 61 4.05 -0.69 4.43
C VAL A 61 3.56 -2.07 4.87
N ILE A 62 2.95 -2.84 3.96
CA ILE A 62 2.48 -4.20 4.24
C ILE A 62 3.64 -5.12 4.61
N ARG A 63 4.75 -5.09 3.86
CA ARG A 63 5.96 -5.87 4.17
C ARG A 63 6.51 -5.55 5.55
N ARG A 64 6.52 -4.27 5.95
CA ARG A 64 6.94 -3.86 7.29
C ARG A 64 5.99 -4.35 8.38
N ALA A 65 4.68 -4.34 8.13
CA ALA A 65 3.67 -4.77 9.09
C ALA A 65 3.63 -6.31 9.27
N VAL A 66 3.88 -7.07 8.21
CA VAL A 66 3.84 -8.55 8.23
C VAL A 66 5.19 -9.16 8.62
N SER A 67 6.27 -8.39 8.63
CA SER A 67 7.60 -8.89 9.04
C SER A 67 7.67 -9.14 10.55
N PRO A 68 7.91 -10.39 11.01
CA PRO A 68 8.03 -10.71 12.44
C PRO A 68 9.32 -10.17 13.09
N HIS A 69 10.25 -9.62 12.32
CA HIS A 69 11.61 -9.27 12.76
C HIS A 69 11.75 -7.87 13.41
N ARG A 70 10.66 -7.22 13.84
CA ARG A 70 10.75 -5.89 14.50
C ARG A 70 10.15 -5.84 15.91
N LEU A 71 10.05 -6.96 16.60
CA LEU A 71 9.87 -6.96 18.06
C LEU A 71 11.19 -6.79 18.84
N VAL A 72 12.36 -6.86 18.18
CA VAL A 72 13.68 -6.81 18.86
C VAL A 72 14.31 -5.41 18.91
N ARG A 73 13.61 -4.33 18.54
CA ARG A 73 14.19 -2.96 18.53
C ARG A 73 13.37 -1.88 19.22
N LEU A 74 12.49 -2.27 20.14
CA LEU A 74 11.72 -1.35 21.00
C LEU A 74 11.85 -1.71 22.49
N ILE A 75 12.98 -2.32 22.87
CA ILE A 75 13.46 -2.37 24.25
C ILE A 75 14.87 -1.78 24.23
N CYS A 76 14.96 -0.45 24.32
CA CYS A 76 16.04 0.38 24.83
C CYS A 76 15.46 1.80 24.98
#